data_AF-A0A7C3KVZ7-F1
#
_entry.id   AF-A0A7C3KVZ7-F1
#
_cell.length_a   1.000
_cell.length_b   1.000
_cell.length_c   1.000
_cell.angle_alpha   90.00
_cell.angle_beta   90.00
_cell.angle_gamma   90.00
#
_symmetry.space_group_name_H-M   'P 1'
#
loop_
_entity.id
_entity.type
_entity.pdbx_description
1 polymer ?
#
loop_
_entity_poly.entity_id
_entity_poly.type
_entity_poly.pdbx_seq_one_letter_code
_entity_poly.pdbx_strand_id
1 'polypeptide(L)'
;MGNGIAYAWTKEDAAGNPVAVGVTFTESALSGLPTEKPDTGFDGYEFPLALPKNGATAKTPFDHVALDWNPKGHIPPGIYDVPHFDVHFYTTPISERLKITLEGDDMERCRKQPDPKFMPEGYIYAPESEIKFMGAHWVDVATPELNGKPFTYTFLYGSYNGNVMFYEPMMTLEYLLGKPNFTEALKQPKDVQRPGLYYPTKYTIRYDAERREYIVTLEGFVKR
;
A
#
# COMPACT_ATOMS: atom_id res chain seq x y z
N MET A 1 -16.41 -1.15 -6.05
CA MET A 1 -16.18 -0.33 -4.85
C MET A 1 -16.99 0.94 -5.02
N GLY A 2 -17.77 1.34 -4.02
CA GLY A 2 -18.75 2.42 -4.19
C GLY A 2 -19.63 2.18 -5.42
N ASN A 3 -19.88 3.24 -6.19
CA ASN A 3 -20.61 3.19 -7.47
C ASN A 3 -19.69 2.94 -8.69
N GLY A 4 -18.47 2.46 -8.47
CA GLY A 4 -17.45 2.31 -9.50
C GLY A 4 -16.72 0.99 -9.47
N ILE A 5 -15.68 0.92 -10.30
CA ILE A 5 -14.80 -0.24 -10.41
C ILE A 5 -13.38 0.14 -10.00
N ALA A 6 -12.66 -0.84 -9.48
CA ALA A 6 -11.23 -0.78 -9.20
C ALA A 6 -10.57 -2.02 -9.80
N TYR A 7 -9.38 -1.88 -10.37
CA TYR A 7 -8.62 -2.99 -10.95
C TYR A 7 -7.11 -2.72 -10.84
N ALA A 8 -6.35 -3.80 -10.64
CA ALA A 8 -4.90 -3.75 -10.63
C ALA A 8 -4.33 -4.16 -12.00
N TRP A 9 -3.16 -3.64 -12.35
CA TRP A 9 -2.51 -3.86 -13.63
C TRP A 9 -1.00 -3.72 -13.53
N THR A 10 -0.29 -4.24 -14.53
CA THR A 10 1.14 -4.01 -14.73
C THR A 10 1.40 -3.48 -16.13
N LYS A 11 2.50 -2.74 -16.29
CA LYS A 11 2.95 -2.20 -17.58
C LYS A 11 4.40 -2.55 -17.79
N GLU A 12 4.75 -2.87 -19.04
CA GLU A 12 6.10 -3.20 -19.48
C GLU A 12 6.57 -2.25 -20.58
N ASP A 13 7.89 -2.14 -20.75
CA ASP A 13 8.51 -1.54 -21.92
C ASP A 13 8.59 -2.55 -23.09
N ALA A 14 9.11 -2.12 -24.23
CA ALA A 14 9.26 -2.97 -25.42
C ALA A 14 10.22 -4.16 -25.22
N ALA A 15 11.10 -4.11 -24.20
CA ALA A 15 11.99 -5.20 -23.81
C ALA A 15 11.38 -6.11 -22.72
N GLY A 16 10.13 -5.85 -22.32
CA GLY A 16 9.43 -6.57 -21.27
C GLY A 16 9.90 -6.22 -19.85
N ASN A 17 10.62 -5.12 -19.64
CA ASN A 17 10.98 -4.69 -18.29
C ASN A 17 9.78 -4.03 -17.61
N PRO A 18 9.56 -4.24 -16.30
CA PRO A 18 8.51 -3.55 -15.57
C PRO A 18 8.67 -2.03 -15.65
N VAL A 19 7.59 -1.34 -16.00
CA VAL A 19 7.49 0.13 -16.01
C VAL A 19 6.64 0.60 -14.85
N ALA A 20 5.52 -0.08 -14.59
CA ALA A 20 4.62 0.25 -13.50
C ALA A 20 3.87 -0.99 -13.00
N VAL A 21 3.56 -0.99 -11.70
CA VAL A 21 2.55 -1.84 -11.06
C VAL A 21 1.56 -0.88 -10.43
N GLY A 22 0.26 -1.03 -10.72
CA GLY A 22 -0.71 0.00 -10.33
C GLY A 22 -2.10 -0.50 -10.08
N VAL A 23 -2.88 0.39 -9.46
CA VAL A 23 -4.32 0.27 -9.28
C VAL A 23 -4.98 1.48 -9.93
N THR A 24 -6.06 1.22 -10.65
CA THR A 24 -6.94 2.25 -11.19
C THR A 24 -8.33 2.07 -10.62
N PHE A 25 -8.97 3.17 -10.22
CA PHE A 25 -10.39 3.18 -9.87
C PHE A 25 -11.11 4.38 -10.48
N THR A 26 -12.36 4.18 -10.89
CA THR A 26 -13.15 5.23 -11.56
C THR A 26 -13.48 6.37 -10.60
N GLU A 27 -13.71 7.57 -11.13
CA GLU A 27 -14.16 8.72 -10.30
C GLU A 27 -15.44 8.39 -9.52
N SER A 28 -16.34 7.59 -10.11
CA SER A 28 -17.55 7.11 -9.45
C SER A 28 -17.30 6.14 -8.28
N ALA A 29 -16.11 5.53 -8.19
CA ALA A 29 -15.75 4.66 -7.07
C ALA A 29 -15.64 5.43 -5.74
N LEU A 30 -15.41 6.75 -5.80
CA LEU A 30 -15.41 7.64 -4.64
C LEU A 30 -16.81 8.02 -4.14
N SER A 31 -17.86 7.58 -4.82
CA SER A 31 -19.25 7.85 -4.47
C SER A 31 -19.96 6.58 -4.01
N GLY A 32 -20.94 6.71 -3.12
CA GLY A 32 -21.71 5.55 -2.62
C GLY A 32 -20.89 4.59 -1.75
N LEU A 33 -19.77 5.06 -1.19
CA LEU A 33 -18.98 4.29 -0.24
C LEU A 33 -19.70 4.18 1.10
N PRO A 34 -19.54 3.06 1.84
CA PRO A 34 -20.03 2.95 3.21
C PRO A 34 -19.43 4.06 4.08
N THR A 35 -20.23 4.60 5.00
CA THR A 35 -19.81 5.67 5.92
C THR A 35 -19.48 5.17 7.32
N GLU A 36 -19.77 3.91 7.62
CA GLU A 36 -19.51 3.25 8.89
C GLU A 36 -18.49 2.13 8.70
N LYS A 37 -17.74 1.80 9.76
CA LYS A 37 -16.77 0.69 9.73
C LYS A 37 -17.48 -0.65 9.46
N PRO A 38 -16.81 -1.64 8.83
CA PRO A 38 -17.41 -2.94 8.61
C PRO A 38 -17.62 -3.70 9.93
N ASP A 39 -18.69 -4.48 10.02
CA ASP A 39 -18.97 -5.39 11.16
C ASP A 39 -18.15 -6.68 11.06
N THR A 40 -16.85 -6.54 10.82
CA THR A 40 -15.89 -7.64 10.64
C THR A 40 -14.72 -7.56 11.63
N GLY A 41 -14.68 -6.51 12.46
CA GLY A 41 -13.58 -6.23 13.38
C GLY A 41 -12.34 -5.62 12.72
N PHE A 42 -12.41 -5.30 11.43
CA PHE A 42 -11.38 -4.54 10.70
C PHE A 42 -11.75 -3.06 10.64
N ASP A 43 -10.74 -2.19 10.53
CA ASP A 43 -10.96 -0.74 10.43
C ASP A 43 -11.54 -0.30 9.07
N GLY A 44 -11.35 -1.12 8.03
CA GLY A 44 -11.72 -0.80 6.66
C GLY A 44 -12.28 -1.96 5.83
N TYR A 45 -12.87 -1.62 4.70
CA TYR A 45 -13.36 -2.55 3.69
C TYR A 45 -12.24 -2.89 2.72
N GLU A 46 -11.77 -4.14 2.75
CA GLU A 46 -10.74 -4.62 1.84
C GLU A 46 -11.34 -5.11 0.50
N PHE A 47 -10.72 -4.70 -0.60
CA PHE A 47 -11.03 -5.18 -1.95
C PHE A 47 -9.76 -5.83 -2.56
N PRO A 48 -9.65 -7.17 -2.59
CA PRO A 48 -8.51 -7.83 -3.20
C PRO A 48 -8.54 -7.68 -4.73
N LEU A 49 -7.43 -7.24 -5.31
CA LEU A 49 -7.25 -7.02 -6.74
C LEU A 49 -6.11 -7.90 -7.26
N ALA A 50 -6.44 -8.82 -8.16
CA ALA A 50 -5.45 -9.69 -8.77
C ALA A 50 -4.55 -8.93 -9.75
N LEU A 51 -3.24 -9.13 -9.65
CA LEU A 51 -2.30 -8.72 -10.68
C LEU A 51 -2.28 -9.74 -11.84
N PRO A 52 -1.96 -9.31 -13.08
CA PRO A 52 -1.67 -10.24 -14.16
C PRO A 52 -0.55 -11.21 -13.75
N LYS A 53 -0.70 -12.52 -14.00
CA LYS A 53 0.27 -13.53 -13.52
C LYS A 53 1.57 -13.61 -14.32
N ASN A 54 1.64 -12.98 -15.48
CA ASN A 54 2.76 -13.08 -16.42
C ASN A 54 3.40 -11.71 -16.65
N GLY A 55 4.56 -11.69 -17.32
CA GLY A 55 5.19 -10.44 -17.74
C GLY A 55 5.86 -9.69 -16.58
N ALA A 56 5.55 -8.42 -16.41
CA ALA A 56 6.14 -7.52 -15.41
C ALA A 56 6.01 -8.07 -14.00
N THR A 57 4.85 -8.64 -13.66
CA THR A 57 4.58 -9.19 -12.32
C THR A 57 5.64 -10.22 -11.94
N ALA A 58 5.96 -11.14 -12.85
CA ALA A 58 6.97 -12.19 -12.62
C ALA A 58 8.40 -11.66 -12.48
N LYS A 59 8.65 -10.40 -12.84
CA LYS A 59 9.95 -9.72 -12.72
C LYS A 59 9.99 -8.76 -11.52
N THR A 60 8.89 -8.61 -10.78
CA THR A 60 8.77 -7.72 -9.60
C THR A 60 8.54 -8.57 -8.35
N PRO A 61 8.68 -8.02 -7.13
CA PRO A 61 8.34 -8.75 -5.92
C PRO A 61 6.81 -8.90 -5.71
N PHE A 62 5.96 -8.20 -6.46
CA PHE A 62 4.55 -8.08 -6.12
C PHE A 62 3.71 -9.28 -6.58
N ASP A 63 2.89 -9.81 -5.68
CA ASP A 63 2.00 -10.96 -5.88
C ASP A 63 0.57 -10.52 -6.22
N HIS A 64 0.00 -9.63 -5.39
CA HIS A 64 -1.33 -9.08 -5.56
C HIS A 64 -1.41 -7.68 -4.95
N VAL A 65 -2.56 -7.02 -5.14
CA VAL A 65 -2.86 -5.75 -4.49
C VAL A 65 -4.13 -5.90 -3.66
N ALA A 66 -4.20 -5.24 -2.52
CA ALA A 66 -5.48 -4.96 -1.86
C ALA A 66 -5.71 -3.45 -1.87
N LEU A 67 -6.96 -3.05 -2.12
CA LEU A 67 -7.39 -1.67 -1.98
C LEU A 67 -8.37 -1.62 -0.81
N ASP A 68 -8.02 -0.84 0.21
CA ASP A 68 -8.78 -0.74 1.45
C ASP A 68 -9.48 0.61 1.51
N TRP A 69 -10.71 0.63 2.03
CA TRP A 69 -11.47 1.85 2.31
C TRP A 69 -11.73 1.98 3.80
N ASN A 70 -11.17 3.01 4.42
CA ASN A 70 -11.30 3.30 5.86
C ASN A 70 -12.27 4.48 6.06
N PRO A 71 -13.58 4.24 6.30
CA PRO A 71 -14.60 5.30 6.32
C PRO A 71 -14.50 6.26 7.50
N LYS A 72 -13.84 5.85 8.58
CA LYS A 72 -13.60 6.67 9.79
C LYS A 72 -12.12 6.82 10.09
N GLY A 73 -11.26 6.35 9.18
CA GLY A 73 -9.84 6.20 9.47
C GLY A 73 -9.51 5.09 10.48
N HIS A 74 -8.25 5.07 10.89
CA HIS A 74 -7.71 4.12 11.86
C HIS A 74 -6.58 4.73 12.69
N ILE A 75 -6.09 3.97 13.66
CA ILE A 75 -4.98 4.37 14.53
C ILE A 75 -3.74 4.80 13.72
N PRO A 76 -2.90 5.71 14.25
CA PRO A 76 -2.99 6.33 15.57
C PRO A 76 -4.06 7.43 15.66
N PRO A 77 -4.72 7.57 16.83
CA PRO A 77 -5.69 8.64 17.05
C PRO A 77 -5.09 10.02 16.77
N GLY A 78 -5.85 10.87 16.08
CA GLY A 78 -5.48 12.21 15.64
C GLY A 78 -4.56 12.26 14.42
N ILE A 79 -4.11 11.11 13.88
CA ILE A 79 -3.19 11.04 12.74
C ILE A 79 -3.94 10.56 11.49
N TYR A 80 -4.41 9.31 11.49
CA TYR A 80 -5.10 8.71 10.34
C TYR A 80 -6.63 8.61 10.53
N ASP A 81 -7.22 9.49 11.33
CA ASP A 81 -8.64 9.50 11.75
C ASP A 81 -9.61 10.14 10.73
N VAL A 82 -9.26 10.18 9.44
CA VAL A 82 -10.11 10.75 8.38
C VAL A 82 -10.43 9.71 7.32
N PRO A 83 -11.52 9.85 6.54
CA PRO A 83 -11.83 8.88 5.50
C PRO A 83 -10.72 8.81 4.44
N HIS A 84 -10.16 7.63 4.22
CA HIS A 84 -9.01 7.45 3.32
C HIS A 84 -8.94 6.03 2.73
N PHE A 85 -8.06 5.86 1.76
CA PHE A 85 -7.76 4.59 1.11
C PHE A 85 -6.32 4.18 1.35
N ASP A 86 -6.12 2.87 1.41
CA ASP A 86 -4.80 2.25 1.48
C ASP A 86 -4.63 1.32 0.29
N VAL A 87 -3.48 1.37 -0.38
CA VAL A 87 -3.19 0.47 -1.51
C VAL A 87 -2.05 -0.45 -1.13
N HIS A 88 -2.36 -1.65 -0.67
CA HIS A 88 -1.38 -2.62 -0.25
C HIS A 88 -0.82 -3.40 -1.46
N PHE A 89 0.37 -3.06 -1.93
CA PHE A 89 1.10 -3.86 -2.92
C PHE A 89 1.85 -4.98 -2.19
N TYR A 90 1.22 -6.16 -2.10
CA TYR A 90 1.76 -7.29 -1.36
C TYR A 90 2.91 -7.97 -2.12
N THR A 91 3.99 -8.20 -1.40
CA THR A 91 5.12 -9.04 -1.82
C THR A 91 4.98 -10.48 -1.36
N THR A 92 4.07 -10.72 -0.40
CA THR A 92 3.76 -12.03 0.18
C THR A 92 2.55 -12.66 -0.51
N PRO A 93 2.53 -13.98 -0.78
CA PRO A 93 1.37 -14.63 -1.36
C PRO A 93 0.11 -14.47 -0.50
N ILE A 94 -1.04 -14.30 -1.15
CA ILE A 94 -2.33 -14.16 -0.45
C ILE A 94 -2.61 -15.34 0.51
N SER A 95 -2.22 -16.56 0.14
CA SER A 95 -2.38 -17.75 0.98
C SER A 95 -1.56 -17.72 2.28
N GLU A 96 -0.45 -16.99 2.29
CA GLU A 96 0.39 -16.85 3.48
C GLU A 96 -0.09 -15.71 4.36
N ARG A 97 -0.47 -14.56 3.79
CA ARG A 97 -0.98 -13.43 4.57
C ARG A 97 -2.25 -13.81 5.35
N LEU A 98 -3.14 -14.60 4.75
CA LEU A 98 -4.39 -15.05 5.39
C LEU A 98 -4.18 -15.98 6.59
N LYS A 99 -2.96 -16.45 6.85
CA LYS A 99 -2.61 -17.26 8.03
C LYS A 99 -2.24 -16.42 9.26
N ILE A 100 -2.10 -15.10 9.12
CA ILE A 100 -1.75 -14.20 10.22
C ILE A 100 -2.98 -14.01 11.11
N THR A 101 -2.89 -14.42 12.38
CA THR A 101 -3.98 -14.43 13.36
C THR A 101 -3.84 -13.39 14.45
N LEU A 102 -2.62 -12.93 14.74
CA LEU A 102 -2.28 -12.10 15.91
C LEU A 102 -2.48 -12.79 17.27
N GLU A 103 -2.59 -14.12 17.30
CA GLU A 103 -2.83 -14.89 18.52
C GLU A 103 -1.58 -15.64 18.98
N GLY A 104 -1.32 -15.66 20.29
CA GLY A 104 -0.20 -16.39 20.88
C GLY A 104 1.14 -16.02 20.24
N ASP A 105 1.91 -17.04 19.84
CA ASP A 105 3.22 -16.88 19.19
C ASP A 105 3.16 -16.10 17.86
N ASP A 106 1.99 -16.00 17.22
CA ASP A 106 1.84 -15.25 15.96
C ASP A 106 1.97 -13.73 16.18
N MET A 107 1.57 -13.24 17.35
CA MET A 107 1.79 -11.84 17.73
C MET A 107 3.29 -11.50 17.80
N GLU A 108 4.12 -12.42 18.33
CA GLU A 108 5.57 -12.22 18.35
C GLU A 108 6.17 -12.24 16.93
N ARG A 109 5.62 -13.06 16.03
CA ARG A 109 6.03 -13.03 14.61
C ARG A 109 5.67 -11.71 13.95
N CYS A 110 4.50 -11.14 14.23
CA CYS A 110 4.13 -9.82 13.71
C CYS A 110 5.09 -8.73 14.20
N ARG A 111 5.50 -8.78 15.48
CA ARG A 111 6.43 -7.83 16.11
C ARG A 111 7.88 -8.03 15.71
N LYS A 112 8.22 -9.17 15.10
CA LYS A 112 9.59 -9.45 14.67
C LYS A 112 9.96 -8.54 13.49
N GLN A 113 10.86 -7.61 13.78
CA GLN A 113 11.30 -6.59 12.83
C GLN A 113 12.19 -7.17 11.72
N PRO A 114 12.11 -6.66 10.48
CA PRO A 114 13.05 -6.99 9.42
C PRO A 114 14.49 -6.58 9.78
N ASP A 115 15.47 -7.22 9.15
CA ASP A 115 16.85 -6.71 9.19
C ASP A 115 16.86 -5.26 8.66
N PRO A 116 17.48 -4.30 9.38
CA PRO A 116 17.49 -2.90 8.98
C PRO A 116 17.97 -2.64 7.55
N LYS A 117 18.78 -3.52 6.96
CA LYS A 117 19.21 -3.36 5.55
C LYS A 117 18.05 -3.47 4.55
N PHE A 118 16.96 -4.14 4.92
CA PHE A 118 15.77 -4.33 4.08
C PHE A 118 14.69 -3.25 4.28
N MET A 119 14.88 -2.33 5.23
CA MET A 119 13.99 -1.20 5.47
C MET A 119 14.66 0.12 5.02
N PRO A 120 13.91 1.07 4.45
CA PRO A 120 14.46 2.39 4.17
C PRO A 120 14.78 3.17 5.44
N GLU A 121 15.79 4.03 5.38
CA GLU A 121 16.17 4.87 6.51
C GLU A 121 15.06 5.87 6.89
N GLY A 122 14.84 6.06 8.20
CA GLY A 122 13.80 6.92 8.76
C GLY A 122 12.48 6.21 9.04
N TYR A 123 12.28 5.01 8.48
CA TYR A 123 11.11 4.19 8.81
C TYR A 123 11.27 3.53 10.18
N ILE A 124 10.24 3.66 11.01
CA ILE A 124 10.17 3.02 12.33
C ILE A 124 8.95 2.11 12.42
N TYR A 125 9.05 1.10 13.28
CA TYR A 125 7.92 0.28 13.66
C TYR A 125 6.85 1.16 14.30
N ALA A 126 5.63 1.15 13.77
CA ALA A 126 4.50 1.85 14.37
C ALA A 126 3.93 0.97 15.51
N PRO A 127 3.99 1.40 16.78
CA PRO A 127 3.44 0.62 17.87
C PRO A 127 1.95 0.35 17.68
N GLU A 128 1.49 -0.86 18.06
CA GLU A 128 0.09 -1.29 18.00
C GLU A 128 -0.51 -1.36 16.57
N SER A 129 0.34 -1.23 15.54
CA SER A 129 -0.09 -1.30 14.14
C SER A 129 -0.27 -2.72 13.60
N GLU A 130 -0.20 -3.75 14.44
CA GLU A 130 -0.39 -5.13 14.00
C GLU A 130 -1.86 -5.37 13.62
N ILE A 131 -2.11 -5.66 12.34
CA ILE A 131 -3.45 -5.95 11.82
C ILE A 131 -3.50 -7.40 11.32
N LYS A 132 -4.59 -8.10 11.66
CA LYS A 132 -4.85 -9.46 11.23
C LYS A 132 -4.77 -9.53 9.70
N PHE A 133 -4.18 -10.61 9.18
CA PHE A 133 -3.86 -10.78 7.75
C PHE A 133 -2.76 -9.87 7.18
N MET A 134 -2.49 -8.69 7.76
CA MET A 134 -1.52 -7.70 7.24
C MET A 134 -0.15 -7.78 7.91
N GLY A 135 -0.10 -8.05 9.21
CA GLY A 135 1.13 -7.93 10.00
C GLY A 135 1.30 -6.51 10.55
N ALA A 136 2.54 -6.10 10.78
CA ALA A 136 2.87 -4.80 11.39
C ALA A 136 3.22 -3.72 10.34
N HIS A 137 2.95 -2.46 10.66
CA HIS A 137 3.19 -1.32 9.78
C HIS A 137 4.39 -0.49 10.23
N TRP A 138 5.00 0.18 9.25
CA TRP A 138 6.19 1.01 9.41
C TRP A 138 5.98 2.35 8.75
N VAL A 139 6.28 3.42 9.47
CA VAL A 139 6.05 4.81 9.05
C VAL A 139 7.35 5.59 9.06
N ASP A 140 7.52 6.49 8.09
CA ASP A 140 8.62 7.44 8.06
C ASP A 140 8.35 8.59 9.03
N VAL A 141 9.23 8.78 10.01
CA VAL A 141 9.05 9.83 11.04
C VAL A 141 9.11 11.26 10.47
N ALA A 142 9.57 11.42 9.24
CA ALA A 142 9.64 12.71 8.56
C ALA A 142 8.32 13.14 7.90
N THR A 143 7.27 12.31 7.92
CA THR A 143 6.03 12.62 7.21
C THR A 143 5.28 13.81 7.84
N PRO A 144 4.58 14.64 7.05
CA PRO A 144 3.94 15.86 7.55
C PRO A 144 2.95 15.60 8.69
N GLU A 145 2.20 14.51 8.64
CA GLU A 145 1.19 14.14 9.63
C GLU A 145 1.78 13.83 11.01
N LEU A 146 3.00 13.30 11.05
CA LEU A 146 3.73 13.08 12.29
C LEU A 146 4.45 14.35 12.79
N ASN A 147 4.41 15.43 12.01
CA ASN A 147 5.09 16.70 12.27
C ASN A 147 4.10 17.88 12.34
N GLY A 148 2.86 17.61 12.75
CA GLY A 148 1.85 18.63 13.08
C GLY A 148 1.10 19.21 11.88
N LYS A 149 1.16 18.56 10.71
CA LYS A 149 0.29 18.86 9.57
C LYS A 149 -0.86 17.86 9.48
N PRO A 150 -1.98 18.20 8.81
CA PRO A 150 -3.02 17.23 8.53
C PRO A 150 -2.52 16.10 7.62
N PHE A 151 -3.03 14.89 7.83
CA PHE A 151 -2.83 13.76 6.92
C PHE A 151 -3.54 14.01 5.58
N THR A 152 -2.79 13.91 4.48
CA THR A 152 -3.31 14.00 3.10
C THR A 152 -3.03 12.73 2.31
N TYR A 153 -1.77 12.30 2.34
CA TYR A 153 -1.25 11.07 1.77
C TYR A 153 0.03 10.71 2.53
N THR A 154 0.40 9.43 2.53
CA THR A 154 1.65 8.95 3.13
C THR A 154 2.09 7.66 2.45
N PHE A 155 3.27 7.14 2.78
CA PHE A 155 3.77 5.88 2.24
C PHE A 155 4.37 5.03 3.34
N LEU A 156 3.79 3.85 3.58
CA LEU A 156 4.21 2.89 4.58
C LEU A 156 4.82 1.63 3.96
N TYR A 157 5.43 0.86 4.85
CA TYR A 157 5.84 -0.50 4.59
C TYR A 157 5.20 -1.43 5.63
N GLY A 158 4.96 -2.66 5.21
CA GLY A 158 4.45 -3.71 6.07
C GLY A 158 5.46 -4.82 6.32
N SER A 159 5.36 -5.49 7.46
CA SER A 159 6.21 -6.63 7.77
C SER A 159 5.53 -7.74 8.55
N TYR A 160 6.06 -8.96 8.42
CA TYR A 160 5.71 -10.12 9.22
C TYR A 160 6.90 -11.07 9.33
N ASN A 161 7.17 -11.57 10.52
CA ASN A 161 8.23 -12.54 10.83
C ASN A 161 9.62 -12.11 10.29
N GLY A 162 9.95 -10.82 10.41
CA GLY A 162 11.22 -10.26 9.95
C GLY A 162 11.33 -10.07 8.43
N ASN A 163 10.21 -10.11 7.71
CA ASN A 163 10.16 -9.92 6.25
C ASN A 163 9.24 -8.75 5.92
N VAL A 164 9.70 -7.83 5.06
CA VAL A 164 8.86 -6.87 4.36
C VAL A 164 7.83 -7.63 3.53
N MET A 165 6.57 -7.26 3.68
CA MET A 165 5.42 -7.93 3.10
C MET A 165 4.60 -7.09 2.15
N PHE A 166 4.62 -5.76 2.28
CA PHE A 166 3.89 -4.88 1.40
C PHE A 166 4.46 -3.46 1.40
N TYR A 167 4.04 -2.72 0.37
CA TYR A 167 4.30 -1.32 0.13
C TYR A 167 2.92 -0.65 0.09
N GLU A 168 2.74 0.49 0.75
CA GLU A 168 1.41 1.03 1.01
C GLU A 168 1.38 2.55 0.89
N PRO A 169 1.02 3.10 -0.28
CA PRO A 169 0.54 4.47 -0.34
C PRO A 169 -0.87 4.56 0.27
N MET A 170 -1.03 5.42 1.26
CA MET A 170 -2.34 5.83 1.77
C MET A 170 -2.70 7.21 1.24
N MET A 171 -3.99 7.48 1.00
CA MET A 171 -4.47 8.79 0.58
C MET A 171 -5.89 9.08 1.04
N THR A 172 -6.10 10.29 1.56
CA THR A 172 -7.41 10.75 2.00
C THR A 172 -8.40 10.88 0.85
N LEU A 173 -9.69 10.67 1.14
CA LEU A 173 -10.75 10.94 0.19
C LEU A 173 -10.72 12.42 -0.27
N GLU A 174 -10.47 13.35 0.66
CA GLU A 174 -10.35 14.78 0.34
C GLU A 174 -9.22 15.06 -0.66
N TYR A 175 -8.04 14.48 -0.44
CA TYR A 175 -6.92 14.62 -1.36
C TYR A 175 -7.26 14.11 -2.77
N LEU A 176 -7.92 12.95 -2.86
CA LEU A 176 -8.36 12.41 -4.15
C LEU A 176 -9.41 13.31 -4.81
N LEU A 177 -10.40 13.83 -4.09
CA LEU A 177 -11.39 14.77 -4.64
C LEU A 177 -10.75 16.05 -5.20
N GLY A 178 -9.57 16.42 -4.71
CA GLY A 178 -8.72 17.48 -5.24
C GLY A 178 -8.07 17.18 -6.61
N LYS A 179 -8.27 15.98 -7.17
CA LYS A 179 -7.77 15.53 -8.48
C LYS A 179 -6.25 15.71 -8.61
N PRO A 180 -5.47 15.03 -7.74
CA PRO A 180 -4.04 15.28 -7.64
C PRO A 180 -3.31 14.87 -8.92
N ASN A 181 -2.09 15.39 -9.07
CA ASN A 181 -1.11 14.91 -10.04
C ASN A 181 0.25 14.94 -9.35
N PHE A 182 0.54 13.88 -8.61
CA PHE A 182 1.64 13.82 -7.67
C PHE A 182 2.54 12.62 -7.98
N THR A 183 3.85 12.84 -7.89
CA THR A 183 4.88 11.81 -7.98
C THR A 183 5.99 12.12 -6.98
N GLU A 184 6.41 11.12 -6.23
CA GLU A 184 7.50 11.24 -5.25
C GLU A 184 8.44 10.03 -5.32
N ALA A 185 9.72 10.28 -5.03
CA ALA A 185 10.73 9.24 -4.93
C ALA A 185 10.51 8.40 -3.66
N LEU A 186 10.61 7.08 -3.80
CA LEU A 186 10.57 6.16 -2.66
C LEU A 186 11.94 6.11 -2.01
N LYS A 187 12.01 6.33 -0.70
CA LYS A 187 13.20 6.01 0.08
C LYS A 187 13.56 4.54 -0.15
N GLN A 188 14.83 4.27 -0.47
CA GLN A 188 15.27 2.94 -0.84
C GLN A 188 15.95 2.25 0.34
N PRO A 189 15.69 0.95 0.59
CA PRO A 189 16.49 0.18 1.52
C PRO A 189 17.90 -0.07 0.94
N LYS A 190 18.85 -0.41 1.81
CA LYS A 190 20.23 -0.74 1.38
C LYS A 190 20.27 -2.01 0.54
N ASP A 191 19.45 -2.99 0.88
CA ASP A 191 19.35 -4.30 0.24
C ASP A 191 17.87 -4.70 0.08
N VAL A 192 17.60 -5.76 -0.68
CA VAL A 192 16.24 -6.27 -0.91
C VAL A 192 16.14 -7.76 -0.57
N GLN A 193 14.99 -8.20 -0.06
CA GLN A 193 14.80 -9.60 0.32
C GLN A 193 14.85 -10.59 -0.85
N ARG A 194 14.52 -10.16 -2.07
CA ARG A 194 14.55 -10.99 -3.28
C ARG A 194 15.42 -10.33 -4.34
N PRO A 195 16.75 -10.51 -4.27
CA PRO A 195 17.65 -9.96 -5.28
C PRO A 195 17.39 -10.60 -6.65
N GLY A 196 17.76 -9.88 -7.70
CA GLY A 196 17.53 -10.24 -9.10
C GLY A 196 16.17 -9.78 -9.66
N LEU A 197 15.27 -9.24 -8.83
CA LEU A 197 13.99 -8.67 -9.25
C LEU A 197 14.07 -7.16 -9.44
N TYR A 198 13.04 -6.59 -10.07
CA TYR A 198 12.88 -5.17 -10.25
C TYR A 198 12.07 -4.57 -9.10
N TYR A 199 12.59 -3.51 -8.49
CA TYR A 199 11.99 -2.78 -7.38
C TYR A 199 11.69 -1.33 -7.75
N PRO A 200 10.56 -0.75 -7.30
CA PRO A 200 10.17 0.60 -7.65
C PRO A 200 11.04 1.64 -6.93
N THR A 201 11.29 2.77 -7.59
CA THR A 201 12.05 3.89 -7.02
C THR A 201 11.21 5.14 -6.79
N LYS A 202 9.95 5.13 -7.23
CA LYS A 202 9.01 6.22 -7.05
C LYS A 202 7.58 5.69 -7.06
N TYR A 203 6.65 6.51 -6.59
CA TYR A 203 5.21 6.25 -6.68
C TYR A 203 4.46 7.50 -7.14
N THR A 204 3.27 7.29 -7.69
CA THR A 204 2.42 8.34 -8.24
C THR A 204 0.99 8.18 -7.75
N ILE A 205 0.32 9.29 -7.46
CA ILE A 205 -1.12 9.39 -7.22
C ILE A 205 -1.63 10.47 -8.17
N ARG A 206 -2.41 10.08 -9.19
CA ARG A 206 -2.89 11.02 -10.20
C ARG A 206 -4.33 10.79 -10.61
N TYR A 207 -4.99 11.87 -11.03
CA TYR A 207 -6.28 11.85 -11.70
C TYR A 207 -6.09 11.97 -13.22
N ASP A 208 -6.73 11.08 -13.98
CA ASP A 208 -6.84 11.11 -15.43
C ASP A 208 -8.18 11.75 -15.81
N ALA A 209 -8.14 12.97 -16.35
CA ALA A 209 -9.36 13.73 -16.66
C ALA A 209 -10.12 13.20 -17.88
N GLU A 210 -9.42 12.61 -18.85
CA GLU A 210 -10.04 12.07 -20.06
C GLU A 210 -10.82 10.80 -19.73
N ARG A 211 -10.22 9.93 -18.91
CA ARG A 211 -10.82 8.65 -18.52
C ARG A 211 -11.69 8.75 -17.26
N ARG A 212 -11.59 9.85 -16.53
CA ARG A 212 -12.23 10.07 -15.21
C ARG A 212 -11.86 8.96 -14.23
N GLU A 213 -10.56 8.74 -14.07
CA GLU A 213 -9.99 7.66 -13.27
C GLU A 213 -8.92 8.21 -12.31
N TYR A 214 -8.83 7.65 -11.11
CA TYR A 214 -7.69 7.82 -10.21
C TYR A 214 -6.74 6.64 -10.38
N ILE A 215 -5.45 6.94 -10.39
CA ILE A 215 -4.39 5.99 -10.71
C ILE A 215 -3.30 6.11 -9.65
N VAL A 216 -3.05 5.00 -8.96
CA VAL A 216 -1.99 4.86 -7.96
C VAL A 216 -0.98 3.84 -8.47
N THR A 217 0.28 4.23 -8.65
CA THR A 217 1.30 3.38 -9.27
C THR A 217 2.60 3.39 -8.49
N LEU A 218 3.26 2.23 -8.45
CA LEU A 218 4.69 2.09 -8.20
C LEU A 218 5.40 2.11 -9.55
N GLU A 219 6.49 2.86 -9.69
CA GLU A 219 7.16 3.12 -10.96
C GLU A 219 8.69 3.25 -10.82
N GLY A 220 9.37 3.49 -11.94
CA GLY A 220 10.81 3.74 -11.96
C GLY A 220 11.61 2.50 -11.56
N PHE A 221 11.14 1.33 -12.00
CA PHE A 221 11.68 0.04 -11.59
C PHE A 221 13.15 -0.13 -11.96
N VAL A 222 13.96 -0.52 -10.98
CA VAL A 222 15.38 -0.86 -11.15
C VAL A 222 15.64 -2.27 -10.66
N LYS A 223 16.51 -3.01 -11.36
CA LYS A 223 16.92 -4.35 -10.93
C LYS A 223 17.84 -4.22 -9.71
N ARG A 224 17.53 -4.92 -8.63
CA ARG A 224 18.26 -4.89 -7.35
C ARG A 224 18.81 -6.25 -7.02
#